data_AF-A0A2X1QWC4-F1
#
_entry.id   AF-A0A2X1QWC4-F1
#
_cell.length_a   1.000
_cell.length_b   1.000
_cell.length_c   1.000
_cell.angle_alpha   90.00
_cell.angle_beta   90.00
_cell.angle_gamma   90.00
#
_symmetry.space_group_name_H-M   'P 1'
#
loop_
_entity.id
_entity.type
_entity.pdbx_description
1 polymer ?
#
loop_
_entity_poly.entity_id
_entity_poly.type
_entity_poly.pdbx_seq_one_letter_code
_entity_poly.pdbx_strand_id
1 'polypeptide(L)'
;MVKVDCIALPDVQYSEALAARLAACLTAPLVLTFSGEIGAGKTTFIRAMLRALGVKSAIKSPTFSLLESYQCQYLQVHHFDLYRIHDETELEYIDYKLTSFN
;
A
#
# COMPACT_ATOMS: atom_id res chain seq x y z
N MET A 1 -11.32 19.58 12.35
CA MET A 1 -10.66 18.70 13.34
C MET A 1 -10.71 17.29 12.80
N VAL A 2 -9.57 16.73 12.37
CA VAL A 2 -9.52 15.33 11.90
C VAL A 2 -9.65 14.44 13.14
N LYS A 3 -10.62 13.52 13.13
CA LYS A 3 -10.75 12.53 14.19
C LYS A 3 -9.63 11.51 14.04
N VAL A 4 -8.86 11.31 15.10
CA VAL A 4 -7.81 10.30 15.16
C VAL A 4 -8.30 9.19 16.09
N ASP A 5 -8.40 7.98 15.54
CA ASP A 5 -8.73 6.78 16.30
C ASP A 5 -7.46 5.94 16.50
N CYS A 6 -7.28 5.40 17.70
CA CYS A 6 -6.16 4.53 18.05
C CYS A 6 -6.64 3.09 18.19
N ILE A 7 -5.97 2.15 17.52
CA ILE A 7 -6.27 0.72 17.58
C ILE A 7 -5.01 -0.02 18.00
N ALA A 8 -5.11 -0.87 19.02
CA ALA A 8 -3.99 -1.72 19.45
C ALA A 8 -3.83 -2.93 18.52
N LEU A 9 -2.63 -3.13 18.00
CA LEU A 9 -2.24 -4.26 17.15
C LEU A 9 -1.09 -5.01 17.83
N PRO A 10 -1.37 -5.93 18.78
CA PRO A 10 -0.35 -6.54 19.62
C PRO A 10 0.56 -7.51 18.85
N ASP A 11 0.09 -8.07 17.73
CA ASP A 11 0.85 -8.98 16.90
C ASP A 11 0.47 -8.87 15.41
N VAL A 12 1.13 -9.68 14.58
CA VAL A 12 0.92 -9.72 13.14
C VAL A 12 -0.48 -10.17 12.75
N GLN A 13 -1.12 -11.07 13.48
CA GLN A 13 -2.45 -11.59 13.16
C GLN A 13 -3.52 -10.51 13.29
N TYR A 14 -3.41 -9.65 14.32
CA TYR A 14 -4.29 -8.48 14.44
C TYR A 14 -4.10 -7.48 13.30
N SER A 15 -2.85 -7.27 12.89
CA SER A 15 -2.54 -6.40 11.75
C SER A 15 -3.14 -6.94 10.44
N GLU A 16 -3.01 -8.24 10.20
CA GLU A 16 -3.58 -8.92 9.04
C GLU A 16 -5.11 -8.89 9.06
N ALA A 17 -5.73 -9.14 10.20
CA ALA A 17 -7.18 -9.08 10.36
C ALA A 17 -7.73 -7.67 10.12
N LEU A 18 -7.07 -6.63 10.64
CA LEU A 18 -7.45 -5.24 10.38
C LEU A 18 -7.28 -4.89 8.90
N ALA A 19 -6.18 -5.30 8.28
CA ALA A 19 -5.93 -5.09 6.86
C ALA A 19 -7.01 -5.75 5.97
N ALA A 20 -7.44 -6.97 6.30
CA ALA A 20 -8.51 -7.66 5.60
C ALA A 20 -9.87 -6.97 5.76
N ARG A 21 -10.19 -6.50 6.98
CA ARG A 21 -11.42 -5.72 7.23
C ARG A 21 -11.41 -4.40 6.48
N LEU A 22 -10.26 -3.72 6.44
CA LEU A 22 -10.10 -2.48 5.69
C LEU A 22 -10.30 -2.73 4.19
N ALA A 23 -9.64 -3.76 3.64
CA ALA A 23 -9.75 -4.16 2.23
C ALA A 23 -11.20 -4.34 1.76
N ALA A 24 -12.05 -4.97 2.58
CA ALA A 24 -13.46 -5.22 2.25
C ALA A 24 -14.30 -3.94 2.08
N CYS A 25 -13.83 -2.80 2.59
CA CYS A 25 -14.55 -1.53 2.56
C CYS A 25 -13.92 -0.52 1.59
N LEU A 26 -12.86 -0.88 0.87
CA LEU A 26 -12.18 0.05 -0.04
C LEU A 26 -12.98 0.25 -1.32
N THR A 27 -13.12 1.51 -1.73
CA THR A 27 -13.71 1.91 -3.00
C THR A 27 -12.83 2.99 -3.64
N ALA A 28 -12.58 2.88 -4.94
CA ALA A 28 -11.86 3.90 -5.69
C ALA A 28 -12.76 5.10 -6.02
N PRO A 29 -12.20 6.33 -6.19
CA PRO A 29 -10.79 6.68 -5.97
C PRO A 29 -10.47 6.88 -4.49
N LEU A 30 -9.30 6.40 -4.04
CA LEU A 30 -8.84 6.55 -2.66
C LEU A 30 -7.32 6.57 -2.60
N VAL A 31 -6.77 7.39 -1.70
CA VAL A 31 -5.35 7.37 -1.34
C VAL A 31 -5.22 6.98 0.13
N LEU A 32 -4.42 5.95 0.40
CA LEU A 32 -4.07 5.52 1.75
C LEU A 32 -2.59 5.81 1.99
N THR A 33 -2.28 6.54 3.05
CA THR A 33 -0.90 6.81 3.46
C THR A 33 -0.55 5.97 4.68
N PHE A 34 0.65 5.42 4.68
CA PHE A 34 1.18 4.62 5.79
C PHE A 34 2.46 5.28 6.30
N SER A 35 2.46 5.69 7.56
CA SER A 35 3.62 6.32 8.21
C SER A 35 4.08 5.51 9.42
N GLY A 36 5.35 5.66 9.79
CA GLY A 36 5.98 4.96 10.90
C GLY A 36 7.42 4.56 10.56
N GLU A 37 8.17 4.18 11.58
CA GLU A 37 9.59 3.82 11.46
C GLU A 37 9.84 2.59 10.58
N ILE A 38 11.11 2.39 10.18
CA ILE A 38 11.55 1.13 9.58
C ILE A 38 11.25 -0.01 10.56
N GLY A 39 10.65 -1.09 10.05
CA GLY A 39 10.25 -2.22 10.89
C GLY A 39 8.90 -2.08 11.60
N ALA A 40 8.21 -0.93 11.49
CA ALA A 40 6.89 -0.73 12.10
C ALA A 40 5.75 -1.60 11.52
N GLY A 41 6.03 -2.48 10.56
CA GLY A 41 5.05 -3.41 10.00
C GLY A 41 4.21 -2.89 8.83
N LYS A 42 4.50 -1.69 8.28
CA LYS A 42 3.79 -1.09 7.14
C LYS A 42 3.65 -2.04 5.95
N THR A 43 4.76 -2.59 5.47
CA THR A 43 4.76 -3.53 4.33
C THR A 43 3.99 -4.81 4.64
N THR A 44 4.05 -5.30 5.88
CA THR A 44 3.28 -6.47 6.33
C THR A 44 1.78 -6.20 6.24
N PHE A 45 1.33 -5.05 6.74
CA PHE A 45 -0.06 -4.63 6.65
C PHE A 45 -0.53 -4.49 5.20
N ILE A 46 0.24 -3.80 4.34
CA ILE A 46 -0.10 -3.59 2.93
C ILE A 46 -0.18 -4.92 2.18
N ARG A 47 0.74 -5.85 2.44
CA ARG A 47 0.70 -7.21 1.86
C ARG A 47 -0.58 -7.94 2.24
N ALA A 48 -0.95 -7.91 3.52
CA ALA A 48 -2.17 -8.54 4.01
C ALA A 48 -3.42 -7.94 3.36
N MET A 49 -3.46 -6.61 3.22
CA MET A 49 -4.54 -5.89 2.54
C MET A 49 -4.66 -6.32 1.07
N LEU A 50 -3.55 -6.31 0.31
CA LEU A 50 -3.52 -6.73 -1.09
C LEU A 50 -3.90 -8.21 -1.28
N ARG A 51 -3.49 -9.09 -0.35
CA ARG A 51 -3.94 -10.49 -0.33
C ARG A 51 -5.45 -10.59 -0.16
N ALA A 52 -6.03 -9.84 0.79
CA ALA A 52 -7.47 -9.80 1.01
C ALA A 52 -8.24 -9.22 -0.20
N LEU A 53 -7.64 -8.31 -0.97
CA LEU A 53 -8.16 -7.82 -2.25
C LEU A 53 -8.05 -8.83 -3.41
N GLY A 54 -7.46 -10.00 -3.17
CA GLY A 54 -7.41 -11.12 -4.12
C GLY A 54 -6.13 -11.19 -4.96
N VAL A 55 -5.09 -10.41 -4.65
CA VAL A 55 -3.78 -10.53 -5.31
C VAL A 55 -3.18 -11.89 -4.97
N LYS A 56 -2.90 -12.72 -5.98
CA LYS A 56 -2.31 -14.07 -5.81
C LYS A 56 -0.81 -14.13 -6.12
N SER A 57 -0.30 -13.19 -6.92
CA SER A 57 1.11 -13.11 -7.31
C SER A 57 2.02 -12.69 -6.14
N ALA A 58 3.34 -12.69 -6.33
CA ALA A 58 4.25 -12.18 -5.29
C ALA A 58 4.01 -10.68 -5.03
N ILE A 59 3.85 -10.29 -3.76
CA ILE A 59 3.69 -8.88 -3.35
C ILE A 59 5.00 -8.41 -2.73
N LYS A 60 5.71 -7.56 -3.46
CA LYS A 60 7.02 -7.03 -3.06
C LYS A 60 6.85 -5.66 -2.41
N SER A 61 7.85 -5.27 -1.60
CA SER A 61 7.97 -3.87 -1.21
C SER A 61 8.56 -3.13 -2.42
N PRO A 62 7.96 -2.03 -2.90
CA PRO A 62 8.47 -1.25 -4.02
C PRO A 62 9.71 -0.43 -3.66
N THR A 63 10.49 -0.86 -2.67
CA THR A 63 11.62 -0.09 -2.13
C THR A 63 12.68 0.24 -3.19
N PHE A 64 12.80 -0.55 -4.26
CA PHE A 64 13.69 -0.24 -5.39
C PHE A 64 12.95 0.12 -6.68
N SER A 65 11.72 -0.38 -6.88
CA SER A 65 10.93 -0.09 -8.09
C SER A 65 10.11 1.18 -8.00
N LEU A 66 10.04 1.79 -6.79
CA LEU A 66 9.25 2.96 -6.38
C LEU A 66 7.73 2.78 -6.47
N LEU A 67 7.26 2.01 -7.46
CA LEU A 67 5.88 1.67 -7.74
C LEU A 67 5.75 0.20 -8.13
N GLU A 68 4.79 -0.47 -7.51
CA GLU A 68 4.24 -1.75 -7.97
C GLU A 68 2.74 -1.63 -8.17
N SER A 69 2.24 -2.17 -9.28
CA SER A 69 0.81 -2.15 -9.64
C SER A 69 0.22 -3.56 -9.49
N TYR A 70 -0.95 -3.65 -8.87
CA TYR A 70 -1.65 -4.90 -8.62
C TYR A 70 -3.08 -4.83 -9.15
N GLN A 71 -3.40 -5.75 -10.06
CA GLN A 71 -4.77 -5.99 -10.47
C GLN A 71 -5.46 -6.82 -9.38
N CYS A 72 -6.41 -6.19 -8.67
CA CYS A 72 -7.29 -6.87 -7.73
C CYS A 72 -8.64 -7.17 -8.42
N GLN A 73 -9.58 -7.83 -7.72
CA GLN A 73 -10.85 -8.23 -8.34
C GLN A 73 -11.64 -7.05 -8.94
N TYR A 74 -11.78 -5.96 -8.19
CA TYR A 74 -12.59 -4.80 -8.58
C TYR A 74 -11.82 -3.47 -8.52
N LEU A 75 -10.51 -3.53 -8.20
CA LEU A 75 -9.67 -2.36 -7.97
C LEU A 75 -8.31 -2.56 -8.64
N GLN A 76 -7.77 -1.47 -9.17
CA GLN A 76 -6.36 -1.37 -9.52
C GLN A 76 -5.66 -0.66 -8.36
N VAL A 77 -4.65 -1.30 -7.77
CA VAL A 77 -3.92 -0.75 -6.63
C VAL A 77 -2.49 -0.44 -7.03
N HIS A 78 -2.06 0.79 -6.78
CA HIS A 78 -0.69 1.25 -6.94
C HIS A 78 -0.06 1.39 -5.57
N HIS A 79 0.96 0.58 -5.30
CA HIS A 79 1.72 0.62 -4.06
C HIS A 79 3.01 1.41 -4.29
N PHE A 80 3.16 2.50 -3.55
CA PHE A 80 4.34 3.36 -3.57
C PHE A 80 5.14 3.20 -2.29
N ASP A 81 6.47 3.21 -2.40
CA ASP A 81 7.39 3.30 -1.25
C ASP A 81 8.24 4.55 -1.44
N LEU A 82 7.81 5.64 -0.80
CA LEU A 82 8.42 6.97 -0.93
C LEU A 82 9.60 7.17 0.02
N TYR A 83 9.93 6.19 0.87
CA TYR A 83 11.00 6.34 1.87
C TYR A 83 12.37 6.66 1.24
N ARG A 84 12.56 6.29 -0.03
CA ARG A 84 13.82 6.46 -0.76
C ARG A 84 13.77 7.53 -1.84
N ILE A 85 12.68 8.29 -1.94
CA ILE A 85 12.66 9.39 -2.90
C ILE A 85 13.56 10.49 -2.39
N HIS A 86 14.67 10.71 -3.08
CA HIS A 86 15.69 11.69 -2.73
C HIS A 86 15.73 12.86 -3.73
N ASP A 87 15.15 12.71 -4.92
CA ASP A 87 15.19 13.70 -5.99
C ASP A 87 13.87 13.74 -6.79
N GLU A 88 13.56 14.90 -7.39
CA GLU A 88 12.39 15.14 -8.23
C GLU A 88 12.37 14.24 -9.47
N THR A 89 13.53 13.84 -9.98
CA THR A 89 13.66 12.93 -11.12
C THR A 89 13.05 11.54 -10.88
N GLU A 90 12.97 11.09 -9.61
CA GLU A 90 12.31 9.83 -9.25
C GLU A 90 10.77 9.94 -9.28
N LEU A 91 10.22 11.15 -9.12
CA LEU A 91 8.80 11.42 -9.29
C LEU A 91 8.41 11.39 -10.78
N GLU A 92 9.26 11.91 -11.67
CA GLU A 92 9.06 11.80 -13.12
C GLU A 92 9.03 10.35 -13.59
N TYR A 93 9.87 9.48 -13.01
CA TYR A 93 9.85 8.04 -13.28
C TYR A 93 8.52 7.39 -12.88
N ILE A 94 7.95 7.80 -11.74
CA ILE A 94 6.64 7.34 -11.28
C ILE A 94 5.55 7.79 -12.26
N ASP A 95 5.55 9.06 -12.67
CA ASP A 95 4.57 9.62 -13.60
C ASP A 95 4.60 8.91 -14.96
N TYR A 96 5.80 8.67 -15.49
CA TYR A 96 6.00 7.88 -16.71
C TYR A 96 5.40 6.48 -16.59
N LYS A 97 5.59 5.81 -15.45
CA LYS A 97 5.01 4.47 -15.24
C LYS A 97 3.49 4.52 -15.20
N LEU A 98 2.88 5.46 -14.49
CA LEU A 98 1.43 5.56 -14.38
C LEU A 98 0.77 5.84 -15.73
N THR A 99 1.38 6.70 -16.55
CA THR A 99 0.88 7.04 -17.89
C THR A 99 1.07 5.92 -18.92
N SER A 100 2.07 5.07 -18.75
CA SER A 100 2.33 3.91 -19.63
C SER A 100 1.38 2.72 -19.42
N PHE A 101 0.53 2.75 -18.38
CA PHE A 101 -0.48 1.71 -18.10
C PHE A 101 -1.92 2.10 -18.51
N ASN A 102 -2.09 3.22 -19.24
CA ASN A 102 -3.35 3.65 -19.84
C ASN A 102 -3.34 3.53 -21.37
#